data_AF-A0A5J6G4Q2-F1
#
_entry.id   AF-A0A5J6G4Q2-F1
#
_cell.length_a   1.000
_cell.length_b   1.000
_cell.length_c   1.000
_cell.angle_alpha   90.00
_cell.angle_beta   90.00
_cell.angle_gamma   90.00
#
_symmetry.space_group_name_H-M   'P 1'
#
loop_
_entity.id
_entity.type
_entity.pdbx_description
1 polymer ?
#
loop_
_entity_poly.entity_id
_entity_poly.type
_entity_poly.pdbx_seq_one_letter_code
_entity_poly.pdbx_strand_id
1 'polypeptide(L)' 'MRCLGQGADIAGAVTFLAGQDAAFITGQVIPVNGGAALRHCGSGRAPPSPRAGAGR' A
#
# COMPACT_ATOMS: atom_id res chain seq x y z
N MET A 1 12.33 -2.91 -4.71
CA MET A 1 11.90 -3.55 -3.45
C MET A 1 10.59 -2.89 -3.01
N ARG A 2 9.59 -3.68 -2.60
CA ARG A 2 8.35 -3.15 -2.02
C ARG A 2 8.63 -2.97 -0.54
N CYS A 3 8.76 -1.72 -0.09
CA CYS A 3 9.05 -1.44 1.32
C CYS A 3 7.84 -1.77 2.18
N LEU A 4 8.08 -2.37 3.34
CA LEU A 4 7.07 -2.46 4.39
C LEU A 4 6.81 -1.04 4.93
N GLY A 5 5.55 -0.76 5.25
CA GLY A 5 5.20 0.49 5.93
C GLY A 5 5.98 0.63 7.23
N GLN A 6 6.37 1.86 7.55
CA GLN A 6 7.03 2.23 8.78
C GLN A 6 6.00 2.81 9.76
N GLY A 7 6.35 2.86 11.05
CA GLY A 7 5.48 3.48 12.06
C GLY A 7 5.13 4.94 11.73
N ALA A 8 6.04 5.65 11.05
CA ALA A 8 5.82 7.01 10.58
C ALA A 8 4.65 7.14 9.59
N ASP A 9 4.40 6.13 8.76
CA ASP A 9 3.29 6.14 7.81
C ASP A 9 1.93 6.10 8.54
N ILE A 10 1.85 5.31 9.61
CA ILE A 10 0.66 5.26 10.47
C ILE A 10 0.52 6.57 11.25
N ALA A 11 1.61 7.09 11.82
CA ALA A 11 1.60 8.33 12.59
C ALA A 11 1.10 9.51 11.76
N GLY A 12 1.57 9.64 10.51
CA GLY A 12 1.09 10.69 9.60
C GLY A 12 -0.40 10.60 9.31
N ALA A 13 -0.92 9.39 9.07
CA ALA A 13 -2.36 9.18 8.86
C ALA A 13 -3.18 9.53 10.13
N VAL A 14 -2.69 9.15 11.31
CA VAL A 14 -3.35 9.49 12.59
C VAL A 14 -3.33 10.99 12.85
N THR A 15 -2.21 11.68 12.60
CA THR A 15 -2.12 13.14 12.74
C THR A 15 -3.14 13.85 11.86
N PHE A 16 -3.34 13.40 10.62
CA PHE A 16 -4.38 13.92 9.74
C PHE A 16 -5.78 13.66 10.30
N LEU A 17 -6.08 12.42 10.70
CA LEU A 17 -7.41 12.05 11.22
C LEU A 17 -7.76 12.72 12.55
N ALA A 18 -6.76 13.11 13.34
CA ALA A 18 -6.95 13.89 14.56
C ALA A 18 -7.06 15.41 14.32
N GLY A 19 -6.79 15.87 13.10
CA GLY A 19 -6.83 17.28 12.72
C GLY A 19 -8.23 17.78 12.34
N GLN A 20 -8.39 19.10 12.22
CA GLN A 20 -9.67 19.70 11.81
C GLN A 20 -10.08 19.31 10.39
N ASP A 21 -9.13 19.03 9.50
CA ASP A 21 -9.41 18.65 8.11
C ASP A 21 -10.17 17.32 8.00
N ALA A 22 -10.12 16.48 9.04
CA ALA A 22 -10.83 15.21 9.12
C ALA A 22 -12.17 15.29 9.88
N ALA A 23 -12.67 16.48 10.20
CA ALA A 23 -13.86 16.66 11.06
C ALA A 23 -15.12 15.93 10.56
N PHE A 24 -15.23 15.68 9.25
CA PHE A 24 -16.36 14.96 8.65
C PHE A 24 -16.09 13.46 8.44
N ILE A 25 -14.90 12.97 8.77
CA ILE A 25 -14.50 11.58 8.55
C ILE A 25 -14.79 10.79 9.83
N THR A 26 -15.90 10.07 9.83
CA THR A 26 -16.36 9.26 10.97
C THR A 26 -16.95 7.93 10.51
N GLY A 27 -16.84 6.91 11.38
CA GLY A 27 -17.33 5.55 11.11
C GLY A 27 -16.61 4.80 10.00
N GLN A 28 -15.50 5.34 9.49
CA GLN A 28 -14.72 4.74 8.40
C GLN A 28 -13.51 3.97 8.91
N VAL A 29 -13.14 2.92 8.19
CA VAL A 29 -11.87 2.20 8.36
C VAL A 29 -10.98 2.53 7.17
N ILE A 30 -9.87 3.23 7.40
CA ILE A 30 -8.96 3.69 6.35
C ILE A 30 -7.68 2.83 6.37
N PRO A 31 -7.44 1.97 5.37
CA PRO A 31 -6.26 1.11 5.34
C PRO A 31 -5.00 1.90 4.94
N VAL A 32 -4.00 1.91 5.83
CA VAL A 32 -2.68 2.51 5.61
C VAL A 32 -1.65 1.40 5.35
N ASN A 33 -1.72 0.80 4.16
CA ASN A 33 -0.91 -0.38 3.80
C ASN A 33 -0.26 -0.29 2.41
N GLY A 34 -0.10 0.93 1.88
CA GLY A 34 0.46 1.14 0.54
C GLY A 34 -0.40 0.56 -0.59
N GLY A 35 -1.71 0.41 -0.36
CA GLY A 35 -2.65 -0.11 -1.35
C GLY A 35 -2.65 -1.63 -1.48
N ALA A 36 -2.03 -2.37 -0.55
CA ALA A 36 -1.98 -3.83 -0.58
C ALA A 36 -3.37 -4.49 -0.64
N ALA A 37 -4.34 -3.91 0.08
CA ALA A 37 -5.72 -4.43 0.11
C ALA A 37 -6.51 -4.19 -1.19
N LEU A 38 -6.06 -3.27 -2.05
CA LEU A 38 -6.75 -2.91 -3.30
C LEU A 38 -6.16 -3.64 -4.52
N ARG A 39 -5.12 -4.44 -4.33
CA ARG A 39 -4.49 -5.20 -5.41
C ARG A 39 -5.36 -6.39 -5.78
N HIS A 40 -5.97 -6.33 -6.96
CA HIS A 40 -6.54 -7.52 -7.56
C HIS A 40 -5.42 -8.49 -7.94
N CYS A 41 -5.68 -9.80 -7.81
CA CYS A 41 -4.84 -10.85 -8.34
C CYS A 41 -4.67 -10.62 -9.86
N GLY A 42 -3.52 -10.08 -10.28
CA GLY A 42 -3.22 -9.74 -11.69
C GLY A 42 -2.66 -8.34 -11.96
N SER A 43 -2.90 -7.34 -11.09
CA SER A 43 -2.37 -5.96 -11.29
C SER A 43 -0.87 -5.82 -11.09
N GLY A 44 -0.24 -6.78 -10.42
CA GLY A 44 1.20 -6.78 -10.27
C GLY A 44 1.80 -7.20 -11.58
N ARG A 45 2.36 -6.26 -12.37
CA ARG A 45 3.35 -6.60 -13.40
C ARG A 45 4.27 -7.66 -12.80
N ALA A 46 4.21 -8.87 -13.35
CA ALA A 46 5.03 -9.98 -12.89
C ALA A 46 6.50 -9.53 -12.97
N PRO A 47 7.34 -9.85 -11.97
CA PRO A 47 8.78 -9.71 -12.17
C PRO A 47 9.16 -10.44 -13.47
N PRO A 48 10.04 -9.89 -14.31
CA PRO A 48 10.48 -10.61 -15.52
C PRO A 48 10.99 -11.99 -15.08
N SER A 49 10.41 -13.04 -15.64
CA SER A 49 10.79 -14.41 -15.30
C SER A 49 12.28 -14.60 -15.60
N PRO A 50 13.09 -15.04 -14.62
CA PRO A 50 14.47 -15.40 -14.90
C PRO A 50 14.44 -16.77 -15.57
N ARG A 51 14.27 -16.80 -16.89
CA ARG A 51 14.72 -17.85 -17.85
C ARG A 51 13.85 -17.86 -19.11
N ALA A 52 14.19 -16.99 -20.05
CA ALA A 52 14.08 -17.28 -21.48
C ALA A 52 15.50 -17.19 -22.04
N GLY A 53 16.26 -18.27 -21.87
CA GLY A 53 17.70 -18.28 -22.14
C GLY A 53 18.39 -19.51 -21.54
N ALA A 54 17.80 -20.69 -21.69
CA ALA A 54 18.52 -21.95 -21.55
C ALA A 54 18.44 -22.61 -22.92
N GLY A 55 19.38 -22.22 -23.78
CA GLY A 55 19.59 -22.89 -25.06
C GLY A 55 19.98 -24.35 -24.82
N ARG A 56 19.34 -25.22 -25.58
CA ARG A 56 19.97 -26.30 -26.34
C ARG A 56 19.26 -26.38 -27.68
#